data_AF-A0A418PM25-F1
#
_entry.id   AF-A0A418PM25-F1
#
_cell.length_a   1.000
_cell.length_b   1.000
_cell.length_c   1.000
_cell.angle_alpha   90.00
_cell.angle_beta   90.00
_cell.angle_gamma   90.00
#
_symmetry.space_group_name_H-M   'P 1'
#
loop_
_entity.id
_entity.type
_entity.pdbx_description
1 polymer ?
#
loop_
_entity_poly.entity_id
_entity_poly.type
_entity_poly.pdbx_seq_one_letter_code
_entity_poly.pdbx_strand_id
1 'polypeptide(L)'
;MNNPRDHHYVPQCYLREFGNEQKLVCLNLLLTLKGINVKFSFMEPRQICYIKDYYKIIKTDYFDLNKYHENHIELNAFSKLENQYRKVIQNIITKQEVNLEDGLIICDFILNLKIRNPSFNKFIDHHKERNNEIAKKQLIENLMNDQRFKHYSYSFLKMLVDYFGDQ
;
A
#
# COMPACT_ATOMS: atom_id res chain seq x y z
N MET A 1 4.61 24.44 -8.52
CA MET A 1 5.96 24.24 -7.95
C MET A 1 6.12 22.75 -7.72
N ASN A 2 7.01 22.07 -8.45
CA ASN A 2 7.24 20.63 -8.27
C ASN A 2 7.80 20.38 -6.87
N ASN A 3 7.13 19.52 -6.11
CA ASN A 3 7.52 19.20 -4.75
C ASN A 3 8.71 18.22 -4.82
N PRO A 4 9.90 18.58 -4.34
CA PRO A 4 11.09 17.72 -4.43
C PRO A 4 11.00 16.44 -3.57
N ARG A 5 9.84 16.15 -2.96
CA ARG A 5 9.54 14.89 -2.27
C ARG A 5 9.07 13.79 -3.22
N ASP A 6 8.78 14.09 -4.48
CA ASP A 6 8.40 13.10 -5.51
C ASP A 6 9.62 12.44 -6.20
N HIS A 7 10.84 12.82 -5.81
CA HIS A 7 12.04 12.17 -6.30
C HIS A 7 12.12 10.74 -5.73
N HIS A 8 12.02 9.78 -6.64
CA HIS A 8 12.12 8.35 -6.34
C HIS A 8 13.36 8.08 -5.48
N TYR A 9 13.18 7.33 -4.40
CA TYR A 9 14.28 6.90 -3.54
C TYR A 9 15.28 6.10 -4.38
N VAL A 10 16.52 6.58 -4.46
CA VAL A 10 17.58 5.91 -5.21
C VAL A 10 18.38 5.04 -4.24
N PRO A 11 18.33 3.71 -4.36
CA PRO A 11 19.11 2.82 -3.51
C PRO A 11 20.61 3.13 -3.60
N GLN A 12 21.35 2.93 -2.51
CA GLN A 12 22.80 3.18 -2.46
C GLN A 12 23.56 2.42 -3.56
N CYS A 13 23.13 1.21 -3.90
CA CYS A 13 23.74 0.41 -4.96
C CYS A 13 23.62 1.07 -6.34
N TYR A 14 22.57 1.86 -6.58
CA TYR A 14 22.38 2.55 -7.84
C TYR A 14 23.37 3.69 -8.02
N LEU A 15 23.65 4.44 -6.95
CA LEU A 15 24.60 5.56 -6.98
C LEU A 15 26.08 5.14 -6.98
N ARG A 16 26.37 3.87 -6.70
CA ARG A 16 27.73 3.33 -6.64
C ARG A 16 28.45 3.40 -7.99
N GLU A 17 27.72 3.16 -9.09
CA GLU A 17 28.28 3.14 -10.44
C GLU A 17 28.43 4.54 -11.06
N PHE A 18 27.89 5.57 -10.42
CA PHE A 18 28.00 6.98 -10.86
C PHE A 18 29.16 7.73 -10.19
N GLY A 19 29.85 7.10 -9.24
CA GLY A 19 31.04 7.65 -8.60
C GLY A 19 32.29 7.18 -9.32
N ASN A 20 33.08 8.09 -9.88
CA ASN A 20 34.46 7.77 -10.24
C ASN A 20 35.25 7.58 -8.95
N GLU A 21 35.57 6.34 -8.62
CA GLU A 21 36.47 5.98 -7.51
C GLU A 21 36.02 6.47 -6.11
N GLN A 22 34.77 6.13 -5.74
CA GLN A 22 34.15 6.20 -4.40
C GLN A 22 33.29 7.43 -4.08
N LYS A 23 33.53 8.61 -4.69
CA LYS A 23 32.83 9.84 -4.31
C LYS A 23 31.95 10.41 -5.41
N LEU A 24 30.80 10.93 -4.99
CA LEU A 24 29.85 11.63 -5.85
C LEU A 24 30.04 13.14 -5.71
N VAL A 25 29.96 13.83 -6.84
CA VAL A 25 29.96 15.30 -6.87
C VAL A 25 28.55 15.76 -6.54
N CYS A 26 28.40 16.45 -5.41
CA CYS A 26 27.13 16.97 -4.91
C CYS A 26 27.12 18.50 -4.99
N LEU A 27 26.00 19.03 -5.51
CA LEU A 27 25.71 20.46 -5.57
C LEU A 27 24.40 20.73 -4.82
N ASN A 28 24.40 21.74 -3.95
CA ASN A 28 23.19 22.16 -3.26
C ASN A 28 22.30 23.01 -4.20
N LEU A 29 21.38 22.32 -4.88
CA LEU A 29 20.48 22.94 -5.86
C LEU A 29 19.67 24.11 -5.27
N LEU A 30 19.26 24.05 -4.00
CA LEU A 30 18.47 25.11 -3.37
C LEU A 30 19.26 26.41 -3.19
N LEU A 31 20.55 26.30 -2.91
CA LEU A 31 21.43 27.46 -2.82
C LEU A 31 21.79 27.99 -4.22
N THR A 32 22.00 27.10 -5.19
CA THR A 32 22.23 27.47 -6.60
C THR A 32 21.03 28.21 -7.20
N LEU A 33 19.80 27.73 -6.93
CA LEU A 33 18.56 28.37 -7.39
C LEU A 33 18.32 29.75 -6.75
N LYS A 34 18.94 30.02 -5.58
CA LYS A 34 18.92 31.34 -4.94
C LYS A 34 20.04 32.28 -5.43
N GLY A 35 20.78 31.88 -6.47
CA GLY A 35 21.88 32.68 -7.04
C GLY A 35 23.12 32.75 -6.15
N ILE A 36 23.21 31.92 -5.10
CA ILE A 36 24.38 31.86 -4.22
C ILE A 36 25.42 30.99 -4.92
N ASN A 37 26.67 31.47 -4.98
CA ASN A 37 27.75 30.70 -5.58
C ASN A 37 28.14 29.53 -4.65
N VAL A 38 27.68 28.33 -5.01
CA VAL A 38 27.89 27.11 -4.21
C VAL A 38 29.09 26.36 -4.75
N LYS A 39 30.06 26.04 -3.88
CA LYS A 39 31.16 25.14 -4.23
C LYS A 39 30.63 23.70 -4.30
N PHE A 40 31.05 22.96 -5.33
CA PHE A 40 30.82 21.52 -5.39
C PHE A 40 31.47 20.84 -4.19
N SER A 41 30.83 19.80 -3.68
CA SER A 41 31.32 18.97 -2.58
C SER A 41 31.38 17.51 -3.01
N PHE A 42 32.30 16.75 -2.44
CA PHE A 42 32.40 15.31 -2.69
C PHE A 42 31.80 14.56 -1.51
N MET A 43 30.81 13.72 -1.77
CA MET A 43 30.13 12.93 -0.73
C MET A 43 30.12 11.44 -1.08
N GLU A 44 30.21 10.61 -0.06
CA GLU A 44 30.01 9.17 -0.21
C GLU A 44 28.52 8.88 -0.42
N PRO A 45 28.13 7.86 -1.22
CA PRO A 45 26.73 7.46 -1.41
C PRO A 45 25.95 7.31 -0.09
N ARG A 46 26.58 6.74 0.94
CA ARG A 46 25.99 6.57 2.28
C ARG A 46 25.60 7.87 2.99
N GLN A 47 26.23 8.99 2.63
CA GLN A 47 25.95 10.31 3.22
C GLN A 47 24.79 11.03 2.51
N ILE A 48 24.49 10.64 1.27
CA ILE A 48 23.41 11.20 0.45
C ILE A 48 22.09 10.46 0.73
N CYS A 49 22.16 9.14 0.93
CA CYS A 49 20.99 8.30 1.16
C CYS A 49 20.47 8.31 2.62
N TYR A 50 21.05 9.12 3.53
CA TYR A 50 20.68 9.09 4.96
C TYR A 50 19.63 10.17 5.30
N ILE A 51 18.40 9.74 5.60
CA ILE A 51 17.42 10.56 6.34
C ILE A 51 17.24 9.93 7.73
N LYS A 52 17.41 10.76 8.77
CA LYS A 52 17.60 10.39 10.19
C LYS A 52 16.42 9.65 10.86
N ASP A 53 15.24 9.59 10.25
CA ASP A 53 14.01 9.24 10.99
C ASP A 53 13.08 8.20 10.32
N TYR A 54 13.50 7.47 9.28
CA TYR A 54 12.62 6.46 8.65
C TYR A 54 12.50 5.13 9.40
N TYR A 55 13.28 4.90 10.47
CA TYR A 55 13.22 3.67 11.27
C TYR A 55 12.75 3.87 12.72
N LYS A 56 12.21 5.04 13.08
CA LYS A 56 11.69 5.23 14.44
C LYS A 56 10.23 4.79 14.50
N ILE A 57 10.02 3.51 14.76
CA ILE A 57 8.71 2.99 15.16
C ILE A 57 8.40 3.53 16.56
N ILE A 58 7.50 4.52 16.65
CA ILE A 58 7.22 5.26 17.90
C ILE A 58 6.32 4.44 18.86
N LYS A 59 5.65 3.41 18.36
CA LYS A 59 4.88 2.43 19.15
C LYS A 59 4.62 1.19 18.32
N THR A 60 5.07 0.05 18.80
CA THR A 60 4.58 -1.28 18.40
C THR A 60 4.07 -1.96 19.64
N ASP A 61 2.88 -2.55 19.53
CA ASP A 61 2.50 -3.62 20.45
C ASP A 61 3.62 -4.67 20.40
N TYR A 62 4.09 -5.11 21.58
CA TYR A 62 5.33 -5.86 21.72
C TYR A 62 5.22 -7.22 21.02
N PHE A 63 5.63 -7.29 19.75
CA PHE A 63 5.92 -8.55 19.08
C PHE A 63 7.38 -8.91 19.38
N ASP A 64 7.60 -9.98 20.14
CA ASP A 64 8.94 -10.50 20.42
C ASP A 64 9.53 -11.15 19.16
N LEU A 65 10.11 -10.30 18.31
CA LEU A 65 10.73 -10.69 17.05
C LEU A 65 12.05 -11.45 17.24
N ASN A 66 12.64 -11.44 18.45
CA ASN A 66 13.90 -12.14 18.74
C ASN A 66 13.78 -13.66 18.66
N LYS A 67 12.56 -14.20 18.69
CA LYS A 67 12.29 -15.63 18.51
C LYS A 67 12.22 -16.05 17.04
N TYR A 68 12.23 -15.09 16.12
CA TYR A 68 12.12 -15.34 14.69
C TYR A 68 13.47 -15.16 14.03
N HIS A 69 13.77 -16.06 13.08
CA HIS A 69 14.97 -15.97 12.26
C HIS A 69 15.02 -14.63 11.51
N GLU A 70 16.20 -14.07 11.26
CA GLU A 70 16.38 -12.76 10.60
C GLU A 70 15.66 -12.66 9.25
N ASN A 71 15.54 -13.80 8.55
CA ASN A 71 14.80 -13.95 7.28
C ASN A 71 13.44 -14.65 7.45
N HIS A 72 12.76 -14.53 8.59
CA HIS A 72 11.53 -15.30 8.87
C HIS A 72 10.41 -15.02 7.86
N ILE A 73 10.29 -13.78 7.40
CA ILE A 73 9.29 -13.39 6.40
C ILE A 73 9.56 -14.11 5.08
N GLU A 74 10.80 -14.05 4.58
CA GLU A 74 11.21 -14.73 3.35
C GLU A 74 11.13 -16.25 3.46
N LEU A 75 11.58 -16.82 4.58
CA LEU A 75 11.69 -18.27 4.74
C LEU A 75 10.37 -18.96 5.07
N ASN A 76 9.55 -18.35 5.94
CA ASN A 76 8.40 -19.06 6.51
C ASN A 76 7.07 -18.39 6.19
N ALA A 77 6.99 -17.06 6.12
CA ALA A 77 5.72 -16.39 5.85
C ALA A 77 5.33 -16.55 4.38
N PHE A 78 6.23 -16.25 3.45
CA PHE A 78 5.96 -16.45 2.02
C PHE A 78 5.88 -17.93 1.65
N SER A 79 6.74 -18.78 2.22
CA SER A 79 6.67 -20.22 1.93
C SER A 79 5.36 -20.85 2.41
N LYS A 80 4.84 -20.47 3.59
CA LYS A 80 3.52 -20.93 4.05
C LYS A 80 2.41 -20.47 3.11
N LEU A 81 2.41 -19.20 2.72
CA LEU A 81 1.42 -18.64 1.81
C LEU A 81 1.48 -19.33 0.43
N GLU A 82 2.66 -19.45 -0.17
CA GLU A 82 2.84 -20.13 -1.45
C GLU A 82 2.40 -21.60 -1.40
N ASN A 83 2.75 -22.32 -0.34
CA ASN A 83 2.34 -23.71 -0.19
C ASN A 83 0.82 -23.85 -0.02
N GLN A 84 0.18 -22.94 0.72
CA GLN A 84 -1.27 -22.89 0.85
C GLN A 84 -1.93 -22.60 -0.50
N TYR A 85 -1.50 -21.55 -1.21
CA TYR A 85 -2.04 -21.23 -2.53
C TYR A 85 -1.88 -22.37 -3.52
N ARG A 86 -0.71 -23.01 -3.55
CA ARG A 86 -0.44 -24.14 -4.45
C ARG A 86 -1.39 -25.30 -4.20
N LYS A 87 -1.62 -25.66 -2.93
CA LYS A 87 -2.54 -26.74 -2.55
C LYS A 87 -3.97 -26.41 -2.98
N VAL A 88 -4.43 -25.19 -2.70
CA VAL A 88 -5.78 -24.74 -3.03
C VAL A 88 -6.01 -24.71 -4.55
N ILE A 89 -5.05 -24.19 -5.32
CA ILE A 89 -5.11 -24.19 -6.79
C ILE A 89 -5.10 -25.62 -7.34
N GLN A 90 -4.29 -26.51 -6.78
CA GLN A 90 -4.27 -27.91 -7.20
C GLN A 90 -5.63 -28.58 -6.95
N ASN A 91 -6.26 -28.33 -5.79
CA ASN A 91 -7.60 -28.84 -5.47
C ASN A 91 -8.63 -28.38 -6.53
N ILE A 92 -8.61 -27.10 -6.90
CA ILE A 92 -9.45 -26.54 -7.98
C ILE A 92 -9.21 -27.25 -9.30
N ILE A 93 -7.95 -27.40 -9.72
CA ILE A 93 -7.59 -28.06 -10.99
C ILE A 93 -8.10 -29.51 -11.01
N THR A 94 -7.99 -30.21 -9.89
CA THR A 94 -8.48 -31.59 -9.73
C THR A 94 -10.00 -31.70 -9.55
N LYS A 95 -10.73 -30.58 -9.68
CA LYS A 95 -12.20 -30.49 -9.51
C LYS A 95 -12.70 -31.03 -8.16
N GLN A 96 -11.88 -30.92 -7.13
CA GLN A 96 -12.34 -31.20 -5.77
C GLN A 96 -13.20 -30.03 -5.28
N GLU A 97 -14.20 -30.33 -4.47
CA GLU A 97 -14.98 -29.28 -3.81
C GLU A 97 -14.06 -28.44 -2.93
N VAL A 98 -14.04 -27.14 -3.21
CA VAL A 98 -13.26 -26.16 -2.46
C VAL A 98 -14.06 -25.77 -1.23
N ASN A 99 -13.50 -25.96 -0.04
CA ASN A 99 -14.15 -25.54 1.19
C ASN A 99 -14.17 -24.00 1.28
N LEU A 100 -14.99 -23.45 2.19
CA LEU A 100 -15.13 -21.99 2.33
C LEU A 100 -13.79 -21.29 2.64
N GLU A 101 -12.94 -21.91 3.46
CA GLU A 101 -11.65 -21.34 3.86
C GLU A 101 -10.70 -21.21 2.67
N ASP A 102 -10.57 -22.26 1.86
CA ASP A 102 -9.80 -22.27 0.62
C ASP A 102 -10.35 -21.23 -0.37
N GLY A 103 -11.67 -21.08 -0.44
CA GLY A 103 -12.35 -20.04 -1.21
C GLY A 103 -11.95 -18.63 -0.79
N LEU A 104 -11.92 -18.36 0.53
CA LEU A 104 -11.49 -17.07 1.08
C LEU A 104 -10.03 -16.77 0.72
N ILE A 105 -9.15 -17.78 0.79
CA ILE A 105 -7.72 -17.64 0.44
C ILE A 105 -7.56 -17.24 -1.03
N ILE A 106 -8.33 -17.83 -1.95
CA ILE A 106 -8.29 -17.47 -3.38
C ILE A 106 -8.83 -16.06 -3.60
N CYS A 107 -9.94 -15.71 -2.97
CA CYS A 107 -10.53 -14.38 -3.06
C CYS A 107 -9.53 -13.32 -2.59
N ASP A 108 -8.88 -13.54 -1.45
CA ASP A 108 -7.88 -12.63 -0.91
C ASP A 108 -6.66 -12.53 -1.85
N PHE A 109 -6.22 -13.64 -2.43
CA PHE A 109 -5.16 -13.63 -3.45
C PHE A 109 -5.53 -12.79 -4.69
N ILE A 110 -6.74 -12.99 -5.24
CA ILE A 110 -7.22 -12.22 -6.40
C ILE A 110 -7.33 -10.73 -6.06
N LEU A 111 -7.86 -10.40 -4.88
CA LEU A 111 -7.95 -9.02 -4.40
C LEU A 111 -6.55 -8.39 -4.28
N ASN A 112 -5.60 -9.10 -3.68
CA ASN A 112 -4.22 -8.65 -3.57
C ASN A 112 -3.59 -8.41 -4.95
N LEU A 113 -3.81 -9.28 -5.93
CA LEU A 113 -3.35 -9.06 -7.31
C LEU A 113 -3.96 -7.81 -7.94
N LYS A 114 -5.27 -7.60 -7.72
CA LYS A 114 -5.99 -6.45 -8.26
C LYS A 114 -5.54 -5.14 -7.62
N ILE A 115 -5.44 -5.07 -6.30
CA ILE A 115 -5.01 -3.86 -5.55
C ILE A 115 -3.57 -3.47 -5.88
N ARG A 116 -2.70 -4.44 -6.16
CA ARG A 116 -1.31 -4.17 -6.56
C ARG A 116 -1.16 -3.75 -8.02
N ASN A 117 -2.21 -3.87 -8.85
CA ASN A 117 -2.17 -3.47 -10.25
C ASN A 117 -2.44 -1.96 -10.39
N PRO A 118 -1.46 -1.14 -10.80
CA PRO A 118 -1.64 0.31 -10.91
C PRO A 118 -2.73 0.73 -11.89
N SER A 119 -2.92 -0.02 -12.97
CA SER A 119 -3.99 0.24 -13.94
C SER A 119 -5.38 -0.02 -13.36
N PHE A 120 -5.50 -1.04 -12.49
CA PHE A 120 -6.72 -1.30 -11.76
C PHE A 120 -7.01 -0.20 -10.73
N ASN A 121 -5.98 0.29 -10.03
CA ASN A 121 -6.15 1.42 -9.11
C ASN A 121 -6.60 2.69 -9.83
N LYS A 122 -6.00 3.02 -10.98
CA LYS A 122 -6.45 4.15 -11.82
C LYS A 122 -7.90 3.99 -12.28
N PHE A 123 -8.30 2.78 -12.64
CA PHE A 123 -9.69 2.46 -13.00
C PHE A 123 -10.63 2.65 -11.80
N ILE A 124 -10.27 2.14 -10.63
CA ILE A 124 -11.03 2.33 -9.38
C ILE A 124 -11.14 3.82 -9.07
N ASP A 125 -10.03 4.56 -9.08
CA ASP A 125 -10.00 5.98 -8.76
C ASP A 125 -10.91 6.77 -9.71
N HIS A 126 -10.87 6.46 -11.01
CA HIS A 126 -11.75 7.09 -11.98
C HIS A 126 -13.24 6.83 -11.69
N HIS A 127 -13.57 5.64 -11.21
CA HIS A 127 -14.95 5.25 -10.92
C HIS A 127 -15.34 5.36 -9.44
N LYS A 128 -14.47 5.88 -8.59
CA LYS A 128 -14.61 5.85 -7.14
C LYS A 128 -15.89 6.54 -6.68
N GLU A 129 -16.12 7.77 -7.14
CA GLU A 129 -17.32 8.53 -6.79
C GLU A 129 -18.59 7.81 -7.24
N ARG A 130 -18.62 7.33 -8.50
CA ARG A 130 -19.75 6.56 -9.02
C ARG A 130 -20.01 5.29 -8.22
N ASN A 131 -18.97 4.55 -7.87
CA ASN A 131 -19.08 3.31 -7.11
C ASN A 131 -19.56 3.59 -5.68
N ASN A 132 -19.08 4.67 -5.06
CA ASN A 132 -19.56 5.12 -3.75
C ASN A 132 -21.03 5.50 -3.78
N GLU A 133 -21.49 6.24 -4.80
CA GLU A 133 -22.91 6.58 -4.95
C GLU A 133 -23.79 5.35 -5.14
N ILE A 134 -23.34 4.38 -5.94
CA ILE A 134 -24.05 3.10 -6.12
C ILE A 134 -24.12 2.33 -4.79
N ALA A 135 -23.01 2.25 -4.05
CA ALA A 135 -22.95 1.56 -2.76
C ALA A 135 -23.83 2.24 -1.71
N LYS A 136 -23.79 3.57 -1.61
CA LYS A 136 -24.68 4.38 -0.74
C LYS A 136 -26.14 4.10 -1.06
N LYS A 137 -26.51 4.09 -2.36
CA LYS A 137 -27.87 3.80 -2.79
C LYS A 137 -28.32 2.38 -2.40
N GLN A 138 -27.49 1.37 -2.68
CA GLN A 138 -27.79 -0.02 -2.31
C GLN A 138 -27.91 -0.20 -0.80
N LEU A 139 -27.06 0.47 -0.02
CA LEU A 139 -27.13 0.45 1.44
C LEU A 139 -28.45 1.03 1.94
N ILE A 140 -28.88 2.18 1.41
CA ILE A 140 -30.16 2.79 1.78
C ILE A 140 -31.33 1.86 1.41
N GLU A 141 -31.33 1.27 0.22
CA GLU A 141 -32.35 0.30 -0.19
C GLU A 141 -32.42 -0.91 0.76
N ASN A 142 -31.26 -1.43 1.17
CA ASN A 142 -31.19 -2.53 2.13
C ASN A 142 -31.72 -2.12 3.51
N LEU A 143 -31.37 -0.93 4.00
CA LEU A 143 -31.86 -0.41 5.27
C LEU A 143 -33.38 -0.17 5.25
N MET A 144 -33.93 0.34 4.15
CA MET A 144 -35.38 0.54 4.00
C MET A 144 -36.16 -0.79 4.06
N ASN A 145 -35.57 -1.89 3.60
CA ASN A 145 -36.19 -3.20 3.61
C ASN A 145 -36.03 -3.95 4.94
N ASP A 146 -35.08 -3.56 5.77
CA ASP A 146 -34.81 -4.15 7.08
C ASP A 146 -35.88 -3.73 8.10
N GLN A 147 -36.49 -4.70 8.77
CA GLN A 147 -37.54 -4.47 9.76
C GLN A 147 -37.10 -3.52 10.89
N ARG A 148 -35.81 -3.49 11.24
CA ARG A 148 -35.25 -2.63 12.29
C ARG A 148 -35.32 -1.15 11.94
N PHE A 149 -35.30 -0.81 10.64
CA PHE A 149 -35.19 0.57 10.17
C PHE A 149 -36.43 1.08 9.42
N LYS A 150 -37.46 0.24 9.25
CA LYS A 150 -38.71 0.57 8.54
C LYS A 150 -39.45 1.81 9.05
N HIS A 151 -39.23 2.22 10.29
CA HIS A 151 -39.89 3.40 10.89
C HIS A 151 -39.17 4.72 10.59
N TYR A 152 -37.94 4.67 10.08
CA TYR A 152 -37.19 5.87 9.70
C TYR A 152 -37.53 6.30 8.28
N SER A 153 -37.62 7.62 8.05
CA SER A 153 -37.84 8.15 6.72
C SER A 153 -36.62 7.94 5.83
N TYR A 154 -36.86 7.82 4.52
CA TYR A 154 -35.79 7.78 3.52
C TYR A 154 -34.82 8.97 3.66
N SER A 155 -35.34 10.17 3.90
CA SER A 155 -34.53 11.38 4.09
C SER A 155 -33.57 11.28 5.28
N PHE A 156 -34.01 10.68 6.39
CA PHE A 156 -33.19 10.49 7.58
C PHE A 156 -32.10 9.43 7.35
N LEU A 157 -32.45 8.30 6.73
CA LEU A 157 -31.47 7.25 6.42
C LEU A 157 -30.43 7.72 5.40
N LYS A 158 -30.86 8.49 4.39
CA LYS A 158 -29.95 9.12 3.44
C LYS A 158 -28.96 10.05 4.14
N MET A 159 -29.45 10.95 5.01
CA MET A 159 -28.61 11.85 5.79
C MET A 159 -27.58 11.09 6.65
N LEU A 160 -27.97 9.99 7.30
CA LEU A 160 -27.05 9.16 8.07
C LEU A 160 -25.97 8.53 7.19
N VAL A 161 -26.36 7.91 6.06
CA VAL A 161 -25.42 7.26 5.13
C VAL A 161 -24.45 8.28 4.53
N ASP A 162 -24.93 9.49 4.21
CA ASP A 162 -24.08 10.58 3.72
C ASP A 162 -23.11 11.06 4.81
N TYR A 163 -23.59 11.26 6.05
CA TYR A 163 -22.78 11.73 7.17
C TYR A 163 -21.64 10.76 7.55
N PHE A 164 -21.91 9.45 7.53
CA PHE A 164 -20.90 8.42 7.87
C PHE A 164 -20.08 7.96 6.67
N GLY A 165 -20.55 8.19 5.44
CA GLY A 165 -19.86 7.79 4.21
C GLY A 165 -18.75 8.74 3.76
N ASP A 166 -18.73 9.96 4.30
CA ASP A 166 -17.77 11.02 3.92
C ASP A 166 -16.65 11.23 4.97
N GLN A 167 -16.61 10.44 6.05
CA GLN A 167 -15.50 10.38 7.02
C GLN A 167 -14.43 9.35 6.60
#